data_AF-A0A5H2Y608-F1
#
_entry.id   AF-A0A5H2Y608-F1
#
_cell.length_a   1.000
_cell.length_b   1.000
_cell.length_c   1.000
_cell.angle_alpha   90.00
_cell.angle_beta   90.00
_cell.angle_gamma   90.00
#
_symmetry.space_group_name_H-M   'P 1'
#
loop_
_entity.id
_entity.type
_entity.pdbx_description
1 polymer ?
#
loop_
_entity_poly.entity_id
_entity_poly.type
_entity_poly.pdbx_seq_one_letter_code
_entity_poly.pdbx_strand_id
1 'polypeptide(L)'
;MGINDDQSSWRAENLSSNAFKAIPAVEQRMAQLAQQYLALQTEPNAADHCDQERAASSSSIRQINASALATQLGKHWQVIGDYLCPEKTFVYGYTSLSSKLRDHHLTLDELTDFEAVMTNLPKIKTALNELDSFESMVLHEQLYSEIRLNVDQLKTLIEHKLTPKNSDFYSMIFRLPIEQQKLLLVEQQYNLANTNALGFSLITQVFEKALRNPKTSKRMVDELIPYLLSQGVPLTSSDKDIDPLWFKLHSLNNHEDPNAELASNALASLIDHTPINDTHIDAMYKIKNKHQALYQRLVDQFPKLHFDEPNALIEIKCTPE
;
A
#
# COMPACT_ATOMS: atom_id res chain seq x y z
N MET A 1 -32.33 39.19 -2.17
CA MET A 1 -32.96 38.26 -1.21
C MET A 1 -33.22 36.96 -1.94
N GLY A 2 -32.77 35.83 -1.37
CA GLY A 2 -33.06 34.47 -1.85
C GLY A 2 -31.86 33.77 -2.47
N ILE A 3 -31.18 32.95 -1.67
CA ILE A 3 -30.14 31.98 -2.07
C ILE A 3 -30.86 30.71 -2.57
N ASN A 4 -30.34 30.05 -3.62
CA ASN A 4 -30.20 28.60 -3.60
C ASN A 4 -29.15 28.12 -4.61
N ASP A 5 -28.27 27.26 -4.08
CA ASP A 5 -27.14 26.58 -4.70
C ASP A 5 -27.55 25.68 -5.88
N ASP A 6 -26.75 25.71 -6.97
CA ASP A 6 -26.16 24.49 -7.55
C ASP A 6 -25.14 24.87 -8.65
N GLN A 7 -23.87 24.99 -8.27
CA GLN A 7 -22.76 25.04 -9.22
C GLN A 7 -22.06 23.68 -9.26
N SER A 8 -22.58 22.77 -10.09
CA SER A 8 -21.81 21.65 -10.64
C SER A 8 -21.74 21.80 -12.17
N SER A 9 -20.82 22.66 -12.62
CA SER A 9 -20.51 22.86 -14.04
C SER A 9 -19.46 21.86 -14.49
N TRP A 10 -19.87 20.85 -15.25
CA TRP A 10 -19.19 20.38 -16.49
C TRP A 10 -20.21 19.56 -17.29
N ARG A 11 -21.14 20.24 -17.96
CA ARG A 11 -21.96 19.64 -19.02
C ARG A 11 -21.28 19.93 -20.36
N ALA A 12 -20.64 18.92 -20.92
CA ALA A 12 -20.19 18.94 -22.30
C ALA A 12 -21.41 18.75 -23.22
N GLU A 13 -22.10 19.85 -23.51
CA GLU A 13 -23.07 19.89 -24.60
C GLU A 13 -22.42 20.52 -25.83
N ASN A 14 -22.49 19.79 -26.95
CA ASN A 14 -22.32 20.24 -28.33
C ASN A 14 -20.91 20.66 -28.79
N LEU A 15 -20.00 19.69 -28.93
CA LEU A 15 -18.97 19.78 -29.97
C LEU A 15 -19.52 19.15 -31.26
N SER A 16 -19.91 19.99 -32.23
CA SER A 16 -20.35 19.51 -33.54
C SER A 16 -19.20 18.78 -34.24
N SER A 17 -19.46 17.58 -34.77
CA SER A 17 -18.52 16.67 -35.42
C SER A 17 -17.77 17.22 -36.65
N ASN A 18 -18.06 18.46 -37.07
CA ASN A 18 -17.52 19.06 -38.29
C ASN A 18 -16.28 19.94 -38.04
N ALA A 19 -15.71 19.96 -36.84
CA ALA A 19 -14.54 20.77 -36.49
C ALA A 19 -13.20 20.19 -37.01
N PHE A 20 -13.16 18.94 -37.47
CA PHE A 20 -11.98 18.35 -38.10
C PHE A 20 -12.21 18.25 -39.60
N LYS A 21 -11.79 19.26 -40.36
CA LYS A 21 -11.61 19.09 -41.80
C LYS A 21 -10.46 18.09 -42.01
N ALA A 22 -10.80 16.87 -42.36
CA ALA A 22 -9.85 15.83 -42.68
C ALA A 22 -8.93 16.29 -43.82
N ILE A 23 -7.63 16.01 -43.69
CA ILE A 23 -6.62 16.34 -44.70
C ILE A 23 -6.88 15.41 -45.90
N PRO A 24 -7.12 15.92 -47.12
CA PRO A 24 -7.50 15.09 -48.27
C PRO A 24 -6.51 13.97 -48.59
N ALA A 25 -5.22 14.17 -48.30
CA ALA A 25 -4.19 13.15 -48.45
C ALA A 25 -4.37 11.95 -47.50
N VAL A 26 -4.93 12.16 -46.30
CA VAL A 26 -5.24 11.11 -45.33
C VAL A 26 -6.44 10.30 -45.79
N GLU A 27 -7.50 10.95 -46.27
CA GLU A 27 -8.67 10.25 -46.83
C GLU A 27 -8.30 9.42 -48.06
N GLN A 28 -7.45 9.96 -48.95
CA GLN A 28 -7.00 9.25 -50.13
C GLN A 28 -6.13 8.03 -49.77
N ARG A 29 -5.30 8.14 -48.72
CA ARG A 29 -4.49 7.03 -48.19
C ARG A 29 -5.37 5.97 -47.53
N MET A 30 -6.40 6.37 -46.79
CA MET A 30 -7.36 5.46 -46.16
C MET A 30 -8.21 4.72 -47.21
N ALA A 31 -8.63 5.40 -48.28
CA ALA A 31 -9.36 4.76 -49.38
C ALA A 31 -8.49 3.76 -50.15
N GLN A 32 -7.20 4.07 -50.37
CA GLN A 32 -6.24 3.13 -50.95
C GLN A 32 -6.02 1.91 -50.05
N LEU A 33 -5.84 2.11 -48.74
CA LEU A 33 -5.70 1.03 -47.77
C LEU A 33 -6.95 0.15 -47.68
N ALA A 34 -8.14 0.75 -47.75
CA ALA A 34 -9.40 0.02 -47.75
C ALA A 34 -9.59 -0.84 -49.02
N GLN A 35 -9.10 -0.41 -50.18
CA GLN A 35 -9.10 -1.23 -51.40
C GLN A 35 -8.05 -2.34 -51.38
N GLN A 36 -6.92 -2.10 -50.71
CA GLN A 36 -5.81 -3.06 -50.64
C GLN A 36 -6.04 -4.14 -49.58
N TYR A 37 -6.78 -3.84 -48.52
CA TYR A 37 -7.13 -4.75 -47.43
C TYR A 37 -8.65 -4.82 -47.28
N LEU A 38 -9.29 -5.69 -48.05
CA LEU A 38 -10.75 -5.90 -48.04
C LEU A 38 -11.29 -6.22 -46.62
N ALA A 39 -10.46 -6.77 -45.74
CA ALA A 39 -10.76 -7.05 -44.34
C ALA A 39 -11.05 -5.78 -43.51
N LEU A 40 -10.63 -4.59 -43.97
CA LEU A 40 -10.96 -3.31 -43.32
C LEU A 40 -12.33 -2.75 -43.73
N GLN A 41 -12.98 -3.34 -44.74
CA GLN A 41 -14.31 -2.96 -45.21
C GLN A 41 -15.44 -3.78 -44.58
N THR A 42 -15.10 -4.83 -43.84
CA THR A 42 -16.07 -5.58 -43.03
C THR A 42 -16.05 -4.96 -41.64
N GLU A 43 -17.17 -4.36 -41.23
CA GLU A 43 -17.35 -4.06 -39.81
C GLU A 43 -17.16 -5.37 -39.05
N PRO A 44 -16.28 -5.40 -38.03
CA PRO A 44 -16.13 -6.61 -37.25
C PRO A 44 -17.49 -6.95 -36.65
N ASN A 45 -18.00 -8.14 -36.97
CA ASN A 45 -19.20 -8.65 -36.34
C ASN A 45 -18.92 -8.70 -34.83
N ALA A 46 -19.56 -7.81 -34.06
CA ALA A 46 -19.32 -7.66 -32.62
C ALA A 46 -19.62 -8.94 -31.82
N ALA A 47 -20.24 -9.94 -32.46
CA ALA A 47 -20.51 -11.26 -31.90
C ALA A 47 -19.37 -12.29 -32.08
N ASP A 48 -18.41 -12.10 -33.01
CA ASP A 48 -17.43 -13.16 -33.34
C ASP A 48 -15.99 -12.88 -32.82
N HIS A 49 -15.79 -11.79 -32.08
CA HIS A 49 -14.49 -11.45 -31.47
C HIS A 49 -14.49 -11.29 -29.95
N CYS A 50 -15.51 -11.82 -29.26
CA CYS A 50 -15.60 -11.81 -27.80
C CYS A 50 -15.78 -13.20 -27.14
N ASP A 51 -15.53 -14.31 -27.85
CA ASP A 51 -15.78 -15.66 -27.31
C ASP A 51 -14.53 -16.53 -27.11
N GLN A 52 -13.34 -15.93 -27.05
CA GLN A 52 -12.16 -16.64 -26.54
C GLN A 52 -11.54 -15.84 -25.38
N GLU A 53 -11.72 -16.41 -24.18
CA GLU A 53 -11.10 -16.04 -22.90
C GLU A 53 -11.78 -15.00 -22.00
N ARG A 54 -13.11 -14.85 -22.10
CA ARG A 54 -13.91 -14.68 -20.86
C ARG A 54 -14.33 -16.04 -20.31
N ALA A 55 -13.35 -16.81 -19.86
CA ALA A 55 -13.57 -17.52 -18.61
C ALA A 55 -13.57 -16.46 -17.49
N ALA A 56 -14.64 -15.66 -17.45
CA ALA A 56 -14.99 -14.94 -16.24
C ALA A 56 -15.25 -16.04 -15.22
N SER A 57 -14.27 -16.28 -14.37
CA SER A 57 -14.44 -16.97 -13.10
C SER A 57 -15.75 -16.46 -12.51
N SER A 58 -16.78 -17.32 -12.47
CA SER A 58 -18.16 -17.00 -12.09
C SER A 58 -18.33 -16.72 -10.59
N SER A 59 -17.24 -16.41 -9.88
CA SER A 59 -17.24 -16.01 -8.48
C SER A 59 -18.18 -14.82 -8.29
N SER A 60 -19.29 -15.04 -7.56
CA SER A 60 -20.17 -13.93 -7.20
C SER A 60 -19.41 -12.94 -6.31
N ILE A 61 -19.62 -11.64 -6.51
CA ILE A 61 -19.09 -10.62 -5.59
C ILE A 61 -20.01 -10.56 -4.37
N ARG A 62 -19.45 -10.83 -3.19
CA ARG A 62 -20.13 -10.65 -1.90
C ARG A 62 -19.61 -9.38 -1.24
N GLN A 63 -20.48 -8.38 -1.20
CA GLN A 63 -20.19 -7.12 -0.50
C GLN A 63 -20.49 -7.26 0.99
N ILE A 64 -19.53 -6.94 1.83
CA ILE A 64 -19.63 -7.04 3.28
C ILE A 64 -19.22 -5.70 3.90
N ASN A 65 -20.02 -5.20 4.83
CA ASN A 65 -19.66 -3.99 5.59
C ASN A 65 -18.51 -4.30 6.56
N ALA A 66 -17.58 -3.36 6.72
CA ALA A 66 -16.43 -3.54 7.61
C ALA A 66 -16.82 -3.96 9.04
N SER A 67 -17.88 -3.34 9.58
CA SER A 67 -18.43 -3.67 10.91
C SER A 67 -18.97 -5.10 11.05
N ALA A 68 -19.28 -5.76 9.94
CA ALA A 68 -19.80 -7.12 9.92
C ALA A 68 -18.72 -8.20 9.70
N LEU A 69 -17.46 -7.82 9.47
CA LEU A 69 -16.40 -8.78 9.16
C LEU A 69 -16.18 -9.79 10.29
N ALA A 70 -16.13 -9.34 11.54
CA ALA A 70 -15.92 -10.22 12.69
C ALA A 70 -17.03 -11.26 12.90
N THR A 71 -18.26 -10.98 12.42
CA THR A 71 -19.42 -11.87 12.59
C THR A 71 -19.67 -12.76 11.37
N GLN A 72 -19.27 -12.31 10.18
CA GLN A 72 -19.51 -13.00 8.93
C GLN A 72 -18.29 -13.72 8.36
N LEU A 73 -17.09 -13.36 8.80
CA LEU A 73 -15.81 -13.86 8.31
C LEU A 73 -14.82 -14.07 9.47
N GLY A 74 -13.66 -14.67 9.15
CA GLY A 74 -12.59 -14.93 10.11
C GLY A 74 -11.80 -13.68 10.51
N LYS A 75 -10.93 -13.83 11.52
CA LYS A 75 -10.12 -12.72 12.07
C LYS A 75 -9.20 -12.05 11.04
N HIS A 76 -8.65 -12.80 10.09
CA HIS A 76 -7.84 -12.24 9.01
C HIS A 76 -8.60 -11.19 8.19
N TRP A 77 -9.90 -11.39 7.96
CA TRP A 77 -10.74 -10.43 7.27
C TRP A 77 -11.02 -9.18 8.11
N GLN A 78 -11.21 -9.33 9.41
CA GLN A 78 -11.38 -8.19 10.31
C GLN A 78 -10.18 -7.24 10.21
N VAL A 79 -8.96 -7.78 10.28
CA VAL A 79 -7.73 -6.99 10.20
C VAL A 79 -7.60 -6.26 8.86
N ILE A 80 -7.94 -6.93 7.76
CA ILE A 80 -7.99 -6.30 6.44
C ILE A 80 -9.02 -5.17 6.41
N GLY A 81 -10.18 -5.39 7.03
CA GLY A 81 -11.19 -4.35 7.21
C GLY A 81 -10.67 -3.13 7.96
N ASP A 82 -10.00 -3.34 9.08
CA ASP A 82 -9.42 -2.27 9.90
C ASP A 82 -8.36 -1.48 9.12
N TYR A 83 -7.60 -2.14 8.23
CA TYR A 83 -6.64 -1.46 7.36
C TYR A 83 -7.30 -0.70 6.19
N LEU A 84 -8.29 -1.30 5.51
CA LEU A 84 -8.97 -0.67 4.38
C LEU A 84 -9.94 0.43 4.80
N CYS A 85 -10.51 0.30 6.00
CA CYS A 85 -11.50 1.20 6.59
C CYS A 85 -11.04 1.62 7.99
N PRO A 86 -9.94 2.38 8.11
CA PRO A 86 -9.37 2.69 9.42
C PRO A 86 -10.29 3.63 10.21
N GLU A 87 -10.55 3.28 11.47
CA GLU A 87 -11.29 4.13 12.41
C GLU A 87 -10.59 5.49 12.59
N LYS A 88 -9.26 5.48 12.67
CA LYS A 88 -8.43 6.69 12.70
C LYS A 88 -7.70 6.88 11.37
N THR A 89 -8.00 7.98 10.69
CA THR A 89 -7.26 8.36 9.48
C THR A 89 -5.99 9.14 9.84
N PHE A 90 -5.03 9.18 8.91
CA PHE A 90 -3.84 10.01 9.06
C PHE A 90 -4.19 11.49 9.29
N VAL A 91 -5.24 12.00 8.63
CA VAL A 91 -5.71 13.39 8.80
C VAL A 91 -6.21 13.64 10.22
N TYR A 92 -7.00 12.72 10.77
CA TYR A 92 -7.44 12.80 12.16
C TYR A 92 -6.25 12.74 13.12
N GLY A 93 -5.34 11.78 12.94
CA GLY A 93 -4.14 11.63 13.75
C GLY A 93 -3.26 12.89 13.71
N TYR A 94 -3.04 13.46 12.53
CA TYR A 94 -2.30 14.69 12.35
C TYR A 94 -2.97 15.88 13.05
N THR A 95 -4.29 16.00 12.95
CA THR A 95 -5.06 17.08 13.58
C THR A 95 -5.01 16.98 15.11
N SER A 96 -5.21 15.77 15.65
CA SER A 96 -5.12 15.50 17.09
C SER A 96 -3.71 15.77 17.61
N LEU A 97 -2.69 15.21 16.94
CA LEU A 97 -1.29 15.43 17.25
C LEU A 97 -0.95 16.92 17.25
N SER A 98 -1.31 17.64 16.18
CA SER A 98 -1.03 19.07 16.05
C SER A 98 -1.66 19.88 17.18
N SER A 99 -2.86 19.50 17.63
CA SER A 99 -3.48 20.13 18.79
C SER A 99 -2.67 19.91 20.05
N LYS A 100 -2.29 18.66 20.35
CA LYS A 100 -1.50 18.31 21.54
C LYS A 100 -0.12 18.97 21.53
N LEU A 101 0.56 19.02 20.38
CA LEU A 101 1.86 19.69 20.28
C LEU A 101 1.75 21.19 20.59
N ARG A 102 0.67 21.87 20.16
CA ARG A 102 0.46 23.29 20.48
C ARG A 102 0.29 23.55 21.97
N ASP A 103 -0.32 22.64 22.71
CA ASP A 103 -0.43 22.73 24.17
C ASP A 103 0.95 22.71 24.85
N HIS A 104 1.95 22.13 24.18
CA HIS A 104 3.36 22.13 24.59
C HIS A 104 4.19 23.23 23.92
N HIS A 105 3.55 24.23 23.30
CA HIS A 105 4.20 25.30 22.54
C HIS A 105 5.19 24.76 21.50
N LEU A 106 4.74 23.76 20.75
CA LEU A 106 5.50 23.10 19.70
C LEU A 106 4.64 22.94 18.45
N THR A 107 5.26 23.06 17.29
CA THR A 107 4.66 22.80 15.98
C THR A 107 5.54 21.83 15.19
N LEU A 108 4.94 21.08 14.26
CA LEU A 108 5.71 20.14 13.43
C LEU A 108 6.72 20.87 12.52
N ASP A 109 6.43 22.10 12.11
CA ASP A 109 7.32 22.93 11.30
C ASP A 109 8.59 23.37 12.05
N GLU A 110 8.59 23.29 13.39
CA GLU A 110 9.77 23.50 14.23
C GLU A 110 10.61 22.23 14.40
N LEU A 111 10.22 21.11 13.79
CA LEU A 111 10.86 19.79 13.92
C LEU A 111 11.37 19.27 12.58
N THR A 112 11.94 20.14 11.75
CA THR A 112 12.31 19.87 10.35
C THR A 112 13.66 19.18 10.18
N ASP A 113 14.53 19.24 11.19
CA ASP A 113 15.85 18.60 11.17
C ASP A 113 16.29 18.12 12.56
N PHE A 114 17.45 17.45 12.59
CA PHE A 114 18.00 16.88 13.82
C PHE A 114 18.30 17.94 14.89
N GLU A 115 18.85 19.10 14.52
CA GLU A 115 19.20 20.15 15.49
C GLU A 115 17.94 20.76 16.11
N ALA A 116 16.89 20.94 15.30
CA ALA A 116 15.60 21.43 15.74
C ALA A 116 14.90 20.44 16.68
N VAL A 117 14.96 19.13 16.37
CA VAL A 117 14.49 18.05 17.26
C VAL A 117 15.24 18.06 18.59
N MET A 118 16.56 18.20 18.57
CA MET A 118 17.36 18.22 19.79
C MET A 118 17.13 19.47 20.64
N THR A 119 16.97 20.62 20.01
CA THR A 119 16.63 21.89 20.69
C THR A 119 15.28 21.80 21.41
N ASN A 120 14.30 21.15 20.78
CA ASN A 120 12.96 20.99 21.33
C ASN A 120 12.78 19.70 22.16
N LEU A 121 13.84 18.94 22.40
CA LEU A 121 13.78 17.62 23.05
C LEU A 121 12.93 17.59 24.34
N PRO A 122 13.04 18.55 25.29
CA PRO A 122 12.22 18.54 26.50
C PRO A 122 10.71 18.62 26.20
N LYS A 123 10.31 19.47 25.25
CA LYS A 123 8.90 19.64 24.85
C LYS A 123 8.38 18.38 24.16
N ILE A 124 9.17 17.80 23.25
CA ILE A 124 8.79 16.57 22.54
C ILE A 124 8.59 15.43 23.53
N LYS A 125 9.48 15.28 24.53
CA LYS A 125 9.35 14.25 25.56
C LYS A 125 8.09 14.39 26.39
N THR A 126 7.73 15.61 26.78
CA THR A 126 6.48 15.86 27.51
C THR A 126 5.28 15.48 26.65
N ALA A 127 5.24 15.96 25.40
CA ALA A 127 4.15 15.64 24.48
C ALA A 127 4.01 14.13 24.24
N LEU A 128 5.12 13.41 24.01
CA LEU A 128 5.13 11.96 23.77
C LEU A 128 4.47 11.15 24.89
N ASN A 129 4.54 11.60 26.15
CA ASN A 129 3.90 10.90 27.27
C ASN A 129 2.37 11.02 27.28
N GLU A 130 1.82 11.94 26.49
CA GLU A 130 0.38 12.23 26.39
C GLU A 130 -0.22 11.72 25.05
N LEU A 131 0.61 11.21 24.15
CA LEU A 131 0.17 10.65 22.88
C LEU A 131 -0.28 9.20 23.06
N ASP A 132 -1.39 8.85 22.40
CA ASP A 132 -1.73 7.45 22.21
C ASP A 132 -0.82 6.79 21.15
N SER A 133 -0.96 5.47 20.96
CA SER A 133 -0.10 4.73 20.03
C SER A 133 -0.22 5.20 18.58
N PHE A 134 -1.40 5.66 18.16
CA PHE A 134 -1.63 6.12 16.79
C PHE A 134 -1.04 7.53 16.59
N GLU A 135 -1.23 8.43 17.55
CA GLU A 135 -0.64 9.77 17.52
C GLU A 135 0.89 9.71 17.59
N SER A 136 1.45 8.82 18.42
CA SER A 136 2.89 8.56 18.49
C SER A 136 3.44 8.05 17.15
N MET A 137 2.75 7.11 16.50
CA MET A 137 3.09 6.65 15.14
C MET A 137 3.09 7.83 14.15
N VAL A 138 2.05 8.67 14.15
CA VAL A 138 1.97 9.85 13.25
C VAL A 138 3.11 10.83 13.53
N LEU A 139 3.44 11.10 14.79
CA LEU A 139 4.55 11.97 15.15
C LEU A 139 5.87 11.42 14.61
N HIS A 140 6.18 10.14 14.86
CA HIS A 140 7.41 9.54 14.39
C HIS A 140 7.48 9.47 12.86
N GLU A 141 6.37 9.20 12.19
CA GLU A 141 6.30 9.28 10.73
C GLU A 141 6.63 10.69 10.25
N GLN A 142 6.10 11.74 10.89
CA GLN A 142 6.42 13.12 10.53
C GLN A 142 7.89 13.47 10.79
N LEU A 143 8.41 13.09 11.96
CA LEU A 143 9.80 13.37 12.34
C LEU A 143 10.80 12.69 11.40
N TYR A 144 10.54 11.45 10.99
CA TYR A 144 11.54 10.64 10.29
C TYR A 144 11.26 10.44 8.81
N SER A 145 10.07 10.82 8.34
CA SER A 145 9.73 10.75 6.91
C SER A 145 10.64 11.62 6.06
N GLU A 146 11.19 12.74 6.54
CA GLU A 146 12.04 13.64 5.75
C GLU A 146 13.46 13.88 6.30
N ILE A 147 13.68 13.65 7.59
CA ILE A 147 15.02 13.81 8.17
C ILE A 147 15.94 12.67 7.70
N ARG A 148 17.13 13.03 7.23
CA ARG A 148 18.22 12.10 6.94
C ARG A 148 19.14 12.01 8.14
N LEU A 149 18.96 10.98 8.94
CA LEU A 149 19.78 10.72 10.12
C LEU A 149 21.02 9.89 9.74
N ASN A 150 22.18 10.27 10.26
CA ASN A 150 23.34 9.37 10.28
C ASN A 150 23.30 8.46 11.52
N VAL A 151 24.23 7.51 11.60
CA VAL A 151 24.28 6.51 12.71
C VAL A 151 24.46 7.18 14.07
N ASP A 152 25.29 8.22 14.19
CA ASP A 152 25.55 8.88 15.48
C ASP A 152 24.32 9.67 15.95
N GLN A 153 23.61 10.31 15.02
CA GLN A 153 22.33 10.98 15.28
C GLN A 153 21.27 9.97 15.72
N LEU A 154 21.18 8.80 15.06
CA LEU A 154 20.27 7.73 15.48
C LEU A 154 20.57 7.23 16.89
N LYS A 155 21.85 6.98 17.20
CA LYS A 155 22.27 6.59 18.56
C LYS A 155 21.88 7.65 19.60
N THR A 156 22.09 8.92 19.28
CA THR A 156 21.67 10.04 20.15
C THR A 156 20.15 10.01 20.39
N LEU A 157 19.33 9.77 19.36
CA LEU A 157 17.88 9.67 19.52
C LEU A 157 17.46 8.45 20.35
N ILE A 158 18.15 7.30 20.19
CA ILE A 158 17.94 6.09 21.00
C ILE A 158 18.26 6.36 22.47
N GLU A 159 19.42 6.96 22.76
CA GLU A 159 19.84 7.34 24.13
C GLU A 159 18.83 8.28 24.79
N HIS A 160 18.28 9.20 24.01
CA HIS A 160 17.24 10.09 24.49
C HIS A 160 15.83 9.49 24.51
N LYS A 161 15.65 8.23 24.10
CA LYS A 161 14.35 7.54 24.04
C LYS A 161 13.33 8.25 23.16
N LEU A 162 13.79 8.85 22.06
CA LEU A 162 12.92 9.52 21.08
C LEU A 162 12.55 8.60 19.90
N THR A 163 12.86 7.32 19.97
CA THR A 163 12.61 6.36 18.90
C THR A 163 11.30 5.59 19.12
N PRO A 164 10.63 5.16 18.05
CA PRO A 164 9.56 4.19 18.18
C PRO A 164 10.05 2.92 18.86
N LYS A 165 9.17 2.29 19.64
CA LYS A 165 9.43 1.00 20.32
C LYS A 165 8.69 -0.16 19.65
N ASN A 166 8.38 0.01 18.37
CA ASN A 166 7.61 -0.91 17.55
C ASN A 166 8.21 -0.95 16.13
N SER A 167 7.50 -1.55 15.18
CA SER A 167 7.92 -1.62 13.78
C SER A 167 8.09 -0.26 13.08
N ASP A 168 7.53 0.84 13.61
CA ASP A 168 7.78 2.20 13.09
C ASP A 168 9.24 2.62 13.24
N PHE A 169 10.04 1.90 14.03
CA PHE A 169 11.48 2.10 14.10
C PHE A 169 12.14 2.04 12.72
N TYR A 170 11.60 1.24 11.79
CA TYR A 170 12.11 1.17 10.43
C TYR A 170 12.05 2.52 9.69
N SER A 171 11.06 3.37 9.98
CA SER A 171 10.95 4.73 9.43
C SER A 171 12.16 5.61 9.76
N MET A 172 12.91 5.29 10.83
CA MET A 172 14.12 6.03 11.19
C MET A 172 15.35 5.63 10.37
N ILE A 173 15.41 4.37 9.96
CA ILE A 173 16.64 3.75 9.44
C ILE A 173 16.56 3.42 7.94
N PHE A 174 15.38 3.44 7.32
CA PHE A 174 15.18 2.95 5.94
C PHE A 174 16.04 3.68 4.89
N ARG A 175 16.59 4.86 5.23
CA ARG A 175 17.49 5.65 4.37
C ARG A 175 18.97 5.32 4.53
N LEU A 176 19.34 4.55 5.54
CA LEU A 176 20.72 4.12 5.76
C LEU A 176 21.14 3.07 4.72
N PRO A 177 22.45 2.87 4.49
CA PRO A 177 22.96 1.67 3.83
C PRO A 177 22.41 0.39 4.47
N ILE A 178 22.10 -0.63 3.65
CA ILE A 178 21.42 -1.85 4.11
C ILE A 178 22.16 -2.56 5.25
N GLU A 179 23.48 -2.60 5.23
CA GLU A 179 24.27 -3.22 6.31
C GLU A 179 24.09 -2.50 7.65
N GLN A 180 23.91 -1.18 7.63
CA GLN A 180 23.61 -0.41 8.84
C GLN A 180 22.18 -0.64 9.31
N GLN A 181 21.23 -0.81 8.39
CA GLN A 181 19.85 -1.17 8.74
C GLN A 181 19.80 -2.53 9.44
N LYS A 182 20.45 -3.55 8.86
CA LYS A 182 20.52 -4.90 9.45
C LYS A 182 21.11 -4.87 10.86
N LEU A 183 22.25 -4.18 11.02
CA LEU A 183 22.91 -4.05 12.33
C LEU A 183 21.98 -3.42 13.37
N LEU A 184 21.38 -2.27 13.06
CA LEU A 184 20.49 -1.56 13.98
C LEU A 184 19.23 -2.38 14.32
N LEU A 185 18.66 -3.11 13.36
CA LEU A 185 17.50 -3.96 13.61
C LEU A 185 17.85 -5.12 14.54
N VAL A 186 19.02 -5.74 14.40
CA VAL A 186 19.50 -6.79 15.32
C VAL A 186 19.80 -6.22 16.71
N GLU A 187 20.43 -5.06 16.80
CA GLU A 187 20.71 -4.39 18.07
C GLU A 187 19.43 -4.05 18.84
N GLN A 188 18.36 -3.68 18.12
CA GLN A 188 17.08 -3.28 18.72
C GLN A 188 16.05 -4.41 18.80
N GLN A 189 16.33 -5.62 18.29
CA GLN A 189 15.32 -6.68 18.13
C GLN A 189 14.53 -7.02 19.41
N TYR A 190 15.18 -6.95 20.58
CA TYR A 190 14.53 -7.24 21.88
C TYR A 190 13.82 -6.04 22.50
N ASN A 191 14.02 -4.84 21.94
CA ASN A 191 13.42 -3.58 22.41
C ASN A 191 12.23 -3.15 21.55
N LEU A 192 12.03 -3.79 20.40
CA LEU A 192 10.96 -3.46 19.46
C LEU A 192 9.81 -4.45 19.60
N ALA A 193 8.60 -3.93 19.84
CA ALA A 193 7.40 -4.66 19.51
C ALA A 193 7.36 -4.91 17.99
N ASN A 194 6.91 -6.10 17.59
CA ASN A 194 6.97 -6.46 16.17
C ASN A 194 5.94 -5.68 15.33
N THR A 195 4.85 -5.14 15.90
CA THR A 195 3.81 -4.43 15.14
C THR A 195 3.49 -3.02 15.67
N ASN A 196 3.08 -2.12 14.77
CA ASN A 196 2.69 -0.74 15.08
C ASN A 196 1.19 -0.58 15.33
N ALA A 197 0.73 0.66 15.49
CA ALA A 197 -0.69 0.97 15.75
C ALA A 197 -1.65 0.59 14.61
N LEU A 198 -1.13 0.35 13.40
CA LEU A 198 -1.89 -0.15 12.24
C LEU A 198 -1.80 -1.68 12.08
N GLY A 199 -1.18 -2.38 13.03
CA GLY A 199 -0.94 -3.82 12.92
C GLY A 199 0.11 -4.18 11.88
N PHE A 200 0.94 -3.24 11.43
CA PHE A 200 2.01 -3.53 10.47
C PHE A 200 3.20 -4.11 11.19
N SER A 201 3.63 -5.31 10.79
CA SER A 201 4.88 -5.87 11.27
C SER A 201 6.10 -5.13 10.73
N LEU A 202 7.29 -5.43 11.26
CA LEU A 202 8.54 -4.92 10.70
C LEU A 202 8.67 -5.26 9.20
N ILE A 203 8.26 -6.47 8.81
CA ILE A 203 8.24 -6.92 7.41
C ILE A 203 7.28 -6.07 6.58
N THR A 204 6.05 -5.84 7.07
CA THR A 204 5.07 -4.98 6.40
C THR A 204 5.57 -3.54 6.26
N GLN A 205 6.24 -2.99 7.28
CA GLN A 205 6.83 -1.65 7.26
C GLN A 205 7.92 -1.50 6.18
N VAL A 206 8.74 -2.54 5.96
CA VAL A 206 9.74 -2.52 4.89
C VAL A 206 9.07 -2.40 3.52
N PHE A 207 7.99 -3.16 3.27
CA PHE A 207 7.23 -3.03 2.02
C PHE A 207 6.54 -1.67 1.90
N GLU A 208 5.92 -1.20 2.98
CA GLU A 208 5.21 0.09 3.01
C GLU A 208 6.12 1.26 2.62
N LYS A 209 7.32 1.32 3.21
CA LYS A 209 8.31 2.35 2.87
C LYS A 209 8.88 2.21 1.48
N ALA A 210 9.02 0.99 0.98
CA ALA A 210 9.44 0.77 -0.40
C ALA A 210 8.39 1.26 -1.41
N LEU A 211 7.10 1.10 -1.09
CA LEU A 211 6.00 1.60 -1.93
C LEU A 211 5.94 3.13 -1.96
N ARG A 212 6.15 3.78 -0.81
CA ARG A 212 6.07 5.24 -0.72
C ARG A 212 7.33 5.97 -1.18
N ASN A 213 8.48 5.31 -1.19
CA ASN A 213 9.74 5.96 -1.50
C ASN A 213 10.43 5.31 -2.70
N PRO A 214 10.40 5.95 -3.88
CA PRO A 214 11.05 5.42 -5.08
C PRO A 214 12.58 5.35 -4.98
N LYS A 215 13.20 5.98 -3.96
CA LYS A 215 14.65 5.87 -3.69
C LYS A 215 15.00 4.63 -2.88
N THR A 216 14.04 3.96 -2.25
CA THR A 216 14.24 2.65 -1.63
C THR A 216 14.48 1.66 -2.75
N SER A 217 15.75 1.30 -2.98
CA SER A 217 16.08 0.41 -4.08
C SER A 217 15.41 -0.96 -3.88
N LYS A 218 14.87 -1.55 -4.94
CA LYS A 218 14.37 -2.94 -4.95
C LYS A 218 15.35 -3.91 -4.27
N ARG A 219 16.64 -3.76 -4.59
CA ARG A 219 17.74 -4.56 -4.00
C ARG A 219 17.70 -4.56 -2.48
N MET A 220 17.35 -3.44 -1.85
CA MET A 220 17.26 -3.32 -0.40
C MET A 220 16.15 -4.21 0.17
N VAL A 221 14.96 -4.19 -0.42
CA VAL A 221 13.83 -5.02 0.02
C VAL A 221 14.15 -6.51 -0.19
N ASP A 222 14.69 -6.86 -1.36
CA ASP A 222 15.04 -8.24 -1.72
C ASP A 222 16.17 -8.84 -0.90
N GLU A 223 16.95 -8.02 -0.23
CA GLU A 223 18.03 -8.47 0.64
C GLU A 223 17.60 -8.42 2.12
N LEU A 224 16.84 -7.39 2.53
CA LEU A 224 16.45 -7.19 3.92
C LEU A 224 15.34 -8.16 4.36
N ILE A 225 14.30 -8.38 3.55
CA ILE A 225 13.19 -9.26 3.94
C ILE A 225 13.65 -10.71 4.19
N PRO A 226 14.39 -11.38 3.26
CA PRO A 226 14.89 -12.72 3.52
C PRO A 226 15.82 -12.77 4.73
N TYR A 227 16.63 -11.73 4.93
CA TYR A 227 17.49 -11.61 6.10
C TYR A 227 16.66 -11.57 7.40
N LEU A 228 15.65 -10.71 7.50
CA LEU A 228 14.82 -10.60 8.71
C LEU A 228 14.08 -11.92 9.01
N LEU A 229 13.55 -12.60 7.99
CA LEU A 229 12.93 -13.92 8.15
C LEU A 229 13.96 -14.96 8.64
N SER A 230 15.19 -14.93 8.12
CA SER A 230 16.27 -15.82 8.59
C SER A 230 16.69 -15.58 10.04
N GLN A 231 16.49 -14.35 10.55
CA GLN A 231 16.71 -14.00 11.96
C GLN A 231 15.52 -14.39 12.86
N GLY A 232 14.46 -14.98 12.31
CA GLY A 232 13.27 -15.36 13.07
C GLY A 232 12.34 -14.20 13.40
N VAL A 233 12.46 -13.07 12.69
CA VAL A 233 11.50 -11.96 12.82
C VAL A 233 10.11 -12.48 12.41
N PRO A 234 9.12 -12.41 13.29
CA PRO A 234 7.80 -12.98 13.00
C PRO A 234 7.06 -12.13 11.97
N LEU A 235 6.39 -12.80 11.02
CA LEU A 235 5.55 -12.14 10.00
C LEU A 235 4.42 -11.33 10.64
N THR A 236 3.81 -11.88 11.70
CA THR A 236 2.76 -11.28 12.53
C THR A 236 3.00 -11.65 13.99
N SER A 237 2.55 -10.82 14.93
CA SER A 237 2.65 -11.08 16.39
C SER A 237 1.36 -11.67 16.95
N SER A 238 0.25 -11.50 16.23
CA SER A 238 -1.10 -11.87 16.62
C SER A 238 -1.98 -12.05 15.39
N ASP A 239 -3.19 -12.56 15.60
CA ASP A 239 -4.26 -12.63 14.61
C ASP A 239 -4.89 -11.27 14.28
N LYS A 240 -4.40 -10.18 14.90
CA LYS A 240 -4.81 -8.80 14.67
C LYS A 240 -3.84 -8.00 13.78
N ASP A 241 -2.72 -8.61 13.39
CA ASP A 241 -1.71 -7.95 12.56
C ASP A 241 -1.92 -8.24 11.09
N ILE A 242 -1.58 -7.25 10.25
CA ILE A 242 -1.70 -7.37 8.80
C ILE A 242 -0.71 -8.40 8.28
N ASP A 243 -1.22 -9.40 7.57
CA ASP A 243 -0.38 -10.40 6.90
C ASP A 243 0.47 -9.71 5.81
N PRO A 244 1.81 -9.82 5.87
CA PRO A 244 2.69 -9.18 4.90
C PRO A 244 2.51 -9.69 3.45
N LEU A 245 2.16 -10.98 3.27
CA LEU A 245 1.89 -11.54 1.94
C LEU A 245 0.59 -10.97 1.40
N TRP A 246 -0.47 -10.93 2.20
CA TRP A 246 -1.71 -10.26 1.79
C TRP A 246 -1.46 -8.81 1.40
N PHE A 247 -0.73 -8.05 2.23
CA PHE A 247 -0.39 -6.65 1.96
C PHE A 247 0.34 -6.48 0.61
N LYS A 248 1.32 -7.36 0.34
CA LYS A 248 2.08 -7.32 -0.91
C LYS A 248 1.21 -7.66 -2.13
N LEU A 249 0.36 -8.68 -2.04
CA LEU A 249 -0.58 -9.05 -3.11
C LEU A 249 -1.61 -7.93 -3.36
N HIS A 250 -2.17 -7.36 -2.29
CA HIS A 250 -3.09 -6.22 -2.38
C HIS A 250 -2.43 -5.01 -3.06
N SER A 251 -1.18 -4.71 -2.72
CA SER A 251 -0.41 -3.65 -3.37
C SER A 251 -0.19 -3.91 -4.87
N LEU A 252 0.18 -5.14 -5.25
CA LEU A 252 0.34 -5.53 -6.66
C LEU A 252 -0.95 -5.36 -7.46
N ASN A 253 -2.10 -5.68 -6.86
CA ASN A 253 -3.40 -5.46 -7.51
C ASN A 253 -3.69 -3.97 -7.77
N ASN A 254 -3.24 -3.10 -6.89
CA ASN A 254 -3.53 -1.66 -6.95
C ASN A 254 -2.49 -0.86 -7.72
N HIS A 255 -1.32 -1.44 -8.01
CA HIS A 255 -0.29 -0.78 -8.82
C HIS A 255 -0.67 -0.77 -10.30
N GLU A 256 -0.40 0.34 -10.99
CA GLU A 256 -0.70 0.52 -12.42
C GLU A 256 0.31 -0.16 -13.34
N ASP A 257 1.52 -0.42 -12.84
CA ASP A 257 2.55 -1.16 -13.56
C ASP A 257 2.49 -2.65 -13.21
N PRO A 258 1.83 -3.50 -14.02
CA PRO A 258 1.83 -4.94 -13.80
C PRO A 258 3.23 -5.55 -13.98
N ASN A 259 4.22 -4.82 -14.51
CA ASN A 259 5.61 -5.26 -14.57
C ASN A 259 6.42 -4.92 -13.33
N ALA A 260 5.84 -4.24 -12.33
CA ALA A 260 6.46 -4.06 -11.03
C ALA A 260 6.82 -5.45 -10.45
N GLU A 261 8.12 -5.71 -10.40
CA GLU A 261 8.69 -7.06 -10.54
C GLU A 261 8.22 -8.07 -9.49
N LEU A 262 7.68 -9.17 -10.00
CA LEU A 262 7.38 -10.43 -9.31
C LEU A 262 8.63 -11.20 -8.88
N ALA A 263 9.72 -11.02 -9.62
CA ALA A 263 11.01 -11.66 -9.39
C ALA A 263 11.76 -10.94 -8.26
N SER A 264 11.26 -11.15 -7.05
CA SER A 264 11.73 -10.57 -5.81
C SER A 264 12.00 -11.70 -4.81
N ASN A 265 13.23 -11.79 -4.29
CA ASN A 265 13.58 -12.73 -3.22
C ASN A 265 12.72 -12.50 -1.98
N ALA A 266 12.31 -11.24 -1.74
CA ALA A 266 11.40 -10.91 -0.66
C ALA A 266 10.03 -11.58 -0.83
N LEU A 267 9.42 -11.49 -2.02
CA LEU A 267 8.14 -12.14 -2.30
C LEU A 267 8.24 -13.67 -2.21
N ALA A 268 9.31 -14.25 -2.78
CA ALA A 268 9.56 -15.69 -2.66
C ALA A 268 9.65 -16.14 -1.20
N SER A 269 10.41 -15.39 -0.38
CA SER A 269 10.57 -15.70 1.03
C SER A 269 9.27 -15.55 1.81
N LEU A 270 8.44 -14.55 1.51
CA LEU A 270 7.11 -14.42 2.11
C LEU A 270 6.24 -15.65 1.83
N ILE A 271 6.14 -16.04 0.55
CA ILE A 271 5.30 -17.18 0.14
C ILE A 271 5.76 -18.48 0.80
N ASP A 272 7.06 -18.64 1.02
CA ASP A 272 7.59 -19.83 1.69
C ASP A 272 7.32 -19.88 3.19
N HIS A 273 7.17 -18.72 3.83
CA HIS A 273 6.98 -18.61 5.29
C HIS A 273 5.53 -18.32 5.70
N THR A 274 4.66 -17.97 4.76
CA THR A 274 3.25 -17.66 5.03
C THR A 274 2.34 -18.84 4.71
N PRO A 275 1.56 -19.36 5.69
CA PRO A 275 0.46 -20.25 5.40
C PRO A 275 -0.62 -19.53 4.58
N ILE A 276 -0.94 -20.06 3.41
CA ILE A 276 -1.99 -19.47 2.57
C ILE A 276 -3.36 -19.72 3.20
N ASN A 277 -4.22 -18.70 3.16
CA ASN A 277 -5.58 -18.69 3.64
C ASN A 277 -6.51 -18.03 2.61
N ASP A 278 -7.78 -17.85 2.96
CA ASP A 278 -8.83 -17.29 2.14
C ASP A 278 -8.58 -15.83 1.70
N THR A 279 -7.91 -15.01 2.52
CA THR A 279 -7.62 -13.62 2.14
C THR A 279 -6.55 -13.52 1.05
N HIS A 280 -5.57 -14.44 1.06
CA HIS A 280 -4.59 -14.58 -0.01
C HIS A 280 -5.24 -15.04 -1.32
N ILE A 281 -6.15 -16.02 -1.23
CA ILE A 281 -6.91 -16.52 -2.39
C ILE A 281 -7.72 -15.39 -3.00
N ASP A 282 -8.47 -14.64 -2.19
CA ASP A 282 -9.27 -13.50 -2.65
C ASP A 282 -8.40 -12.42 -3.32
N ALA A 283 -7.25 -12.09 -2.73
CA ALA A 283 -6.29 -11.15 -3.33
C ALA A 283 -5.76 -11.65 -4.69
N MET A 284 -5.39 -12.93 -4.80
CA MET A 284 -4.94 -13.54 -6.06
C MET A 284 -6.04 -13.53 -7.13
N TYR A 285 -7.30 -13.76 -6.75
CA TYR A 285 -8.42 -13.70 -7.69
C TYR A 285 -8.74 -12.27 -8.14
N LYS A 286 -8.59 -11.27 -7.27
CA LYS A 286 -8.67 -9.86 -7.67
C LYS A 286 -7.58 -9.50 -8.68
N ILE A 287 -6.35 -9.98 -8.47
CA ILE A 287 -5.26 -9.84 -9.45
C ILE A 287 -5.63 -10.54 -10.75
N LYS A 288 -6.16 -11.77 -10.72
CA LYS A 288 -6.61 -12.49 -11.92
C LYS A 288 -7.62 -11.69 -12.73
N ASN A 289 -8.61 -11.10 -12.07
CA ASN A 289 -9.68 -10.35 -12.72
C ASN A 289 -9.21 -9.02 -13.31
N LYS A 290 -8.26 -8.34 -12.65
CA LYS A 290 -7.78 -7.03 -13.08
C LYS A 290 -6.56 -7.09 -14.00
N HIS A 291 -5.67 -8.07 -13.77
CA HIS A 291 -4.32 -8.17 -14.33
C HIS A 291 -3.96 -9.63 -14.67
N GLN A 292 -4.64 -10.25 -15.64
CA GLN A 292 -4.46 -11.67 -16.00
C GLN A 292 -2.99 -12.07 -16.25
N ALA A 293 -2.21 -11.26 -16.97
CA ALA A 293 -0.80 -11.52 -17.23
C ALA A 293 0.10 -11.48 -15.97
N LEU A 294 -0.27 -10.67 -14.99
CA LEU A 294 0.39 -10.62 -13.68
C LEU A 294 0.08 -11.90 -12.89
N TYR A 295 -1.20 -12.30 -12.86
CA TYR A 295 -1.64 -13.55 -12.23
C TYR A 295 -0.92 -14.77 -12.80
N GLN A 296 -0.86 -14.92 -14.12
CA GLN A 296 -0.22 -16.08 -14.74
C GLN A 296 1.26 -16.18 -14.35
N ARG A 297 2.01 -15.06 -14.42
CA ARG A 297 3.42 -15.04 -14.00
C ARG A 297 3.60 -15.35 -12.52
N LEU A 298 2.71 -14.87 -11.64
CA LEU A 298 2.74 -15.19 -10.21
C LEU A 298 2.58 -16.70 -9.98
N VAL A 299 1.63 -17.32 -10.66
CA VAL A 299 1.37 -18.76 -10.54
C VAL A 299 2.50 -19.59 -11.15
N ASP A 300 3.01 -19.19 -12.32
CA ASP A 300 4.14 -19.87 -12.97
C ASP A 300 5.40 -19.86 -12.10
N GLN A 301 5.67 -18.72 -11.46
CA GLN A 301 6.83 -18.55 -10.59
C GLN A 301 6.63 -19.15 -9.20
N PHE A 302 5.40 -19.05 -8.66
CA PHE A 302 5.05 -19.51 -7.33
C PHE A 302 3.79 -20.37 -7.39
N PRO A 303 3.90 -21.67 -7.74
CA PRO A 303 2.75 -22.56 -7.87
C PRO A 303 1.91 -22.70 -6.60
N LYS A 304 2.49 -22.41 -5.43
CA LYS A 304 1.77 -22.32 -4.15
C LYS A 304 0.66 -21.28 -4.15
N LEU A 305 0.68 -20.31 -5.06
CA LEU A 305 -0.35 -19.27 -5.22
C LEU A 305 -1.48 -19.68 -6.20
N HIS A 306 -1.41 -20.89 -6.75
CA HIS A 306 -2.50 -21.45 -7.55
C HIS A 306 -3.54 -22.07 -6.62
N PHE A 307 -4.79 -21.61 -6.74
CA PHE A 307 -5.90 -22.06 -5.89
C PHE A 307 -7.16 -22.29 -6.71
N ASP A 308 -8.06 -23.06 -6.11
CA ASP A 308 -9.42 -23.17 -6.59
C ASP A 308 -10.15 -21.84 -6.49
N GLU A 309 -11.17 -21.70 -7.32
CA GLU A 309 -11.98 -20.50 -7.36
C GLU A 309 -12.78 -20.30 -6.07
N PRO A 310 -12.68 -19.11 -5.43
CA PRO A 310 -13.47 -18.85 -4.25
C PRO A 310 -14.95 -18.81 -4.63
N ASN A 311 -15.80 -19.38 -3.78
CA ASN A 311 -17.25 -19.36 -3.98
C ASN A 311 -17.79 -17.92 -4.15
N ALA A 312 -17.16 -16.95 -3.49
CA ALA A 312 -17.44 -15.53 -3.66
C ALA A 312 -16.19 -14.69 -3.41
N LEU A 313 -16.05 -13.60 -4.18
CA LEU A 313 -15.05 -12.56 -3.92
C LEU A 313 -15.57 -11.59 -2.87
N ILE A 314 -14.75 -11.24 -1.91
CA ILE A 314 -15.12 -10.35 -0.81
C ILE A 314 -14.77 -8.92 -1.18
N GLU A 315 -15.77 -8.06 -1.24
CA GLU A 315 -15.60 -6.61 -1.31
C GLU A 315 -15.99 -5.99 0.03
N ILE A 316 -15.03 -5.31 0.66
CA ILE A 316 -15.27 -4.63 1.94
C ILE A 316 -15.80 -3.23 1.65
N LYS A 317 -16.97 -2.92 2.20
CA LYS A 317 -17.53 -1.58 2.20
C LYS A 317 -17.18 -0.86 3.48
N CYS A 318 -16.45 0.24 3.34
CA CYS A 318 -16.29 1.22 4.41
C CYS A 318 -17.55 2.06 4.47
N THR A 319 -18.38 1.87 5.50
CA THR A 319 -19.46 2.81 5.81
C THR A 319 -18.83 4.06 6.42
N PRO A 320 -19.09 5.27 5.90
CA PRO A 320 -18.79 6.47 6.66
C PRO A 320 -19.71 6.48 7.88
N GLU A 321 -19.12 6.47 9.07
CA GLU A 321 -19.82 6.90 10.29
C GLU A 321 -19.92 8.42 10.31
#